data_AF-A0A067GX25-F1
#
_entry.id   AF-A0A067GX25-F1
#
_cell.length_a   1.000
_cell.length_b   1.000
_cell.length_c   1.000
_cell.angle_alpha   90.00
_cell.angle_beta   90.00
_cell.angle_gamma   90.00
#
_symmetry.space_group_name_H-M   'P 1'
#
loop_
_entity.id
_entity.type
_entity.pdbx_description
1 polymer ?
#
loop_
_entity_poly.entity_id
_entity_poly.type
_entity_poly.pdbx_seq_one_letter_code
_entity_poly.pdbx_strand_id
1 'polypeptide(L)'
;MFTKYLQDAFKVPLVIQLTDDEKCMWKNLSVEESQRLARENAKDIIACGFDVTKTFIFSDFDYVGGAFYKNMVKVAKCVTYNKVVGIFGFTGEDHIGKVSFPPVQAVPSFPSSFPHLFSGKDHLRCLIPCAIDQDPYFRMTRDVAPRIGYHKPALIESSFFPALQGETGKMSASDPNSAIYVTDSAKAIKNKINKYAFSGGQESVELHRKLGANLEVDIPVKYLSFFLEDDAELEHIKKEYGAGGMLTGEVKQRLAKVLTELVERHQVARAAVTDEMVDAFMAVRPLPNMFD
;
A
#
# COMPACT_ATOMS: atom_id res chain seq x y z
N MET A 1 2.85 -6.46 2.88
CA MET A 1 2.65 -7.93 3.10
C MET A 1 2.56 -8.70 1.78
N PHE A 2 1.55 -8.47 0.93
CA PHE A 2 1.37 -9.25 -0.31
C PHE A 2 2.58 -9.19 -1.26
N THR A 3 3.15 -8.00 -1.50
CA THR A 3 4.37 -7.86 -2.32
C THR A 3 5.57 -8.62 -1.76
N LYS A 4 5.68 -8.71 -0.42
CA LYS A 4 6.74 -9.50 0.24
C LYS A 4 6.53 -11.00 -0.02
N TYR A 5 5.28 -11.48 0.10
CA TYR A 5 4.93 -12.85 -0.28
C TYR A 5 5.29 -13.14 -1.76
N LEU A 6 4.99 -12.22 -2.69
CA LEU A 6 5.36 -12.38 -4.09
C LEU A 6 6.88 -12.44 -4.30
N GLN A 7 7.64 -11.57 -3.62
CA GLN A 7 9.11 -11.61 -3.67
C GLN A 7 9.64 -12.96 -3.17
N ASP A 8 9.12 -13.47 -2.05
CA ASP A 8 9.52 -14.75 -1.48
C ASP A 8 9.18 -15.93 -2.38
N ALA A 9 7.98 -15.94 -2.98
CA ALA A 9 7.48 -17.04 -3.79
C ALA A 9 8.15 -17.09 -5.17
N PHE A 10 8.32 -15.94 -5.82
CA PHE A 10 8.84 -15.86 -7.18
C PHE A 10 10.35 -15.59 -7.27
N LYS A 11 11.00 -15.24 -6.15
CA LYS A 11 12.44 -14.93 -6.09
C LYS A 11 12.86 -13.84 -7.11
N VAL A 12 12.07 -12.77 -7.18
CA VAL A 12 12.25 -11.67 -8.14
C VAL A 12 12.75 -10.38 -7.46
N PRO A 13 13.44 -9.49 -8.20
CA PRO A 13 13.77 -8.16 -7.71
C PRO A 13 12.53 -7.30 -7.49
N LEU A 14 12.64 -6.38 -6.54
CA LEU A 14 11.60 -5.42 -6.18
C LEU A 14 12.16 -4.00 -6.17
N VAL A 15 11.42 -3.09 -6.80
CA VAL A 15 11.61 -1.64 -6.65
C VAL A 15 10.42 -1.05 -5.91
N ILE A 16 10.67 -0.14 -4.96
CA ILE A 16 9.62 0.55 -4.21
C ILE A 16 9.86 2.06 -4.32
N GLN A 17 8.89 2.75 -4.92
CA GLN A 17 8.90 4.21 -5.06
C GLN A 17 8.29 4.87 -3.83
N LEU A 18 8.97 5.88 -3.30
CA LEU A 18 8.47 6.79 -2.27
C LEU A 18 8.22 8.14 -2.93
N THR A 19 6.94 8.48 -3.15
CA THR A 19 6.48 9.67 -3.88
C THR A 19 6.48 10.91 -2.98
N ASP A 20 7.63 11.24 -2.39
CA ASP A 20 7.77 12.42 -1.53
C ASP A 20 7.57 13.74 -2.28
N ASP A 21 7.90 13.79 -3.56
CA ASP A 21 7.56 14.91 -4.45
C ASP A 21 6.04 15.10 -4.60
N GLU A 22 5.27 14.03 -4.78
CA GLU A 22 3.81 14.02 -4.78
C GLU A 22 3.27 14.54 -3.45
N LYS A 23 3.77 14.05 -2.32
CA LYS A 23 3.26 14.51 -1.01
C LYS A 23 3.59 15.97 -0.76
N CYS A 24 4.76 16.44 -1.16
CA CYS A 24 5.11 17.86 -1.14
C CYS A 24 4.09 18.70 -1.93
N MET A 25 3.78 18.27 -3.15
CA MET A 25 2.85 18.94 -4.05
C MET A 25 1.39 18.93 -3.58
N TRP A 26 0.92 17.84 -2.95
CA TRP A 26 -0.49 17.70 -2.56
C TRP A 26 -0.81 18.08 -1.12
N LYS A 27 0.17 18.09 -0.20
CA LYS A 27 -0.08 18.20 1.25
C LYS A 27 0.52 19.42 1.94
N ASN A 28 0.96 20.44 1.18
CA ASN A 28 1.58 21.65 1.73
C ASN A 28 2.72 21.35 2.73
N LEU A 29 3.52 20.32 2.39
CA LEU A 29 4.71 19.93 3.14
C LEU A 29 5.93 20.58 2.49
N SER A 30 6.96 20.90 3.28
CA SER A 30 8.26 21.28 2.71
C SER A 30 8.93 20.07 2.06
N VAL A 31 9.95 20.31 1.24
CA VAL A 31 10.76 19.26 0.63
C VAL A 31 11.44 18.42 1.72
N GLU A 32 12.03 19.09 2.71
CA GLU A 32 12.76 18.45 3.82
C GLU A 32 11.83 17.56 4.65
N GLU A 33 10.62 18.04 4.94
CA GLU A 33 9.65 17.25 5.69
C GLU A 33 9.15 16.05 4.88
N SER A 34 8.96 16.22 3.57
CA SER A 34 8.53 15.12 2.69
C SER A 34 9.60 14.04 2.58
N GLN A 35 10.88 14.41 2.44
CA GLN A 35 12.01 13.47 2.44
C GLN A 35 12.19 12.79 3.80
N ARG A 36 12.02 13.53 4.91
CA ARG A 36 12.05 12.95 6.27
C ARG A 36 10.96 11.89 6.44
N LEU A 37 9.73 12.18 5.98
CA LEU A 37 8.62 11.24 6.02
C LEU A 37 8.84 10.03 5.12
N ALA A 38 9.43 10.21 3.93
CA ALA A 38 9.83 9.10 3.07
C ALA A 38 10.82 8.17 3.77
N ARG A 39 11.87 8.70 4.42
CA ARG A 39 12.80 7.87 5.21
C ARG A 39 12.13 7.15 6.37
N GLU A 40 11.22 7.81 7.10
CA GLU A 40 10.49 7.14 8.19
C GLU A 40 9.54 6.06 7.67
N ASN A 41 8.89 6.27 6.51
CA ASN A 41 8.06 5.27 5.86
C ASN A 41 8.90 4.11 5.27
N ALA A 42 10.14 4.36 4.85
CA ALA A 42 11.07 3.31 4.45
C ALA A 42 11.33 2.33 5.60
N LYS A 43 11.44 2.81 6.85
CA LYS A 43 11.59 1.93 8.03
C LYS A 43 10.39 1.00 8.20
N ASP A 44 9.17 1.51 8.04
CA ASP A 44 7.95 0.71 8.10
C ASP A 44 7.86 -0.31 6.95
N ILE A 45 8.31 0.06 5.76
CA ILE A 45 8.37 -0.86 4.61
C ILE A 45 9.40 -1.97 4.86
N ILE A 46 10.61 -1.62 5.32
CA ILE A 46 11.67 -2.59 5.64
C ILE A 46 11.22 -3.56 6.75
N ALA A 47 10.49 -3.06 7.76
CA ALA A 47 9.94 -3.87 8.84
C ALA A 47 8.96 -4.98 8.36
N CYS A 48 8.45 -4.90 7.12
CA CYS A 48 7.69 -5.98 6.51
C CYS A 48 8.55 -7.21 6.14
N GLY A 49 9.88 -7.11 6.25
CA GLY A 49 10.82 -8.22 6.05
C GLY A 49 11.22 -8.46 4.59
N PHE A 50 11.39 -7.39 3.81
CA PHE A 50 11.93 -7.49 2.45
C PHE A 50 13.41 -7.84 2.45
N ASP A 51 13.87 -8.54 1.41
CA ASP A 51 15.27 -8.91 1.25
C ASP A 51 16.08 -7.75 0.67
N VAL A 52 17.06 -7.24 1.42
CA VAL A 52 17.95 -6.13 1.00
C VAL A 52 18.77 -6.48 -0.24
N THR A 53 19.00 -7.76 -0.51
CA THR A 53 19.74 -8.23 -1.69
C THR A 53 18.89 -8.25 -2.96
N LYS A 54 17.56 -8.06 -2.83
CA LYS A 54 16.59 -8.08 -3.92
C LYS A 54 15.72 -6.82 -4.00
N THR A 55 15.85 -5.92 -3.04
CA THR A 55 14.96 -4.77 -2.88
C THR A 55 15.72 -3.46 -2.98
N PHE A 56 15.22 -2.58 -3.84
CA PHE A 56 15.65 -1.20 -3.96
C PHE A 56 14.47 -0.28 -3.63
N ILE A 57 14.63 0.55 -2.60
CA ILE A 57 13.65 1.57 -2.22
C ILE A 57 14.21 2.91 -2.67
N PHE A 58 13.41 3.82 -3.23
CA PHE A 58 13.93 5.13 -3.63
C PHE A 58 12.95 6.25 -3.33
N SER A 59 13.50 7.40 -2.94
CA SER A 59 12.82 8.69 -2.90
C SER A 59 12.79 9.28 -4.31
N ASP A 60 11.68 9.87 -4.71
CA ASP A 60 11.59 10.55 -6.00
C ASP A 60 12.51 11.79 -6.01
N PHE A 61 12.56 12.58 -4.94
CA PHE A 61 13.49 13.70 -4.84
C PHE A 61 14.97 13.30 -5.00
N ASP A 62 15.37 12.12 -4.50
CA ASP A 62 16.77 11.69 -4.50
C ASP A 62 17.17 10.92 -5.78
N TYR A 63 16.23 10.22 -6.41
CA TYR A 63 16.52 9.31 -7.53
C TYR A 63 16.15 9.86 -8.91
N VAL A 64 15.19 10.79 -9.00
CA VAL A 64 14.73 11.34 -10.28
C VAL A 64 15.86 12.09 -10.98
N GLY A 65 16.36 11.49 -12.05
CA GLY A 65 17.43 12.03 -12.88
C GLY A 65 17.85 11.04 -13.95
N GLY A 66 18.93 11.33 -14.68
CA GLY A 66 19.57 10.38 -15.58
C GLY A 66 18.62 9.60 -16.50
N ALA A 67 18.64 8.26 -16.39
CA ALA A 67 17.80 7.37 -17.19
C ALA A 67 16.30 7.44 -16.81
N PHE A 68 16.00 7.63 -15.53
CA PHE A 68 14.64 7.77 -15.02
C PHE A 68 13.94 8.97 -15.67
N TYR A 69 14.59 10.14 -15.65
CA TYR A 69 14.05 11.36 -16.27
C TYR A 69 13.91 11.24 -17.79
N LYS A 70 14.84 10.55 -18.48
CA LYS A 70 14.72 10.26 -19.92
C LYS A 70 13.44 9.47 -20.23
N ASN A 71 13.10 8.48 -19.40
CA ASN A 71 11.84 7.73 -19.55
C ASN A 71 10.62 8.60 -19.21
N MET A 72 10.71 9.50 -18.23
CA MET A 72 9.61 10.45 -17.93
C MET A 72 9.28 11.30 -19.14
N VAL A 73 10.29 11.84 -19.83
CA VAL A 73 10.10 12.62 -21.05
C VAL A 73 9.45 11.79 -22.17
N LYS A 74 9.88 10.53 -22.36
CA LYS A 74 9.26 9.61 -23.35
C LYS A 74 7.77 9.39 -23.05
N VAL A 75 7.42 9.16 -21.78
CA VAL A 75 6.03 8.98 -21.35
C VAL A 75 5.23 10.27 -21.52
N ALA A 76 5.75 11.40 -21.02
CA ALA A 76 5.09 12.70 -21.10
C ALA A 76 4.78 13.11 -22.54
N LYS A 77 5.68 12.85 -23.49
CA LYS A 77 5.42 13.11 -24.94
C LYS A 77 4.27 12.29 -25.52
N CYS A 78 3.85 11.21 -24.85
CA CYS A 78 2.75 10.35 -25.29
C CYS A 78 1.40 10.71 -24.63
N VAL A 79 1.41 11.53 -23.59
CA VAL A 79 0.24 11.86 -22.77
C VAL A 79 -0.10 13.34 -22.94
N THR A 80 -1.27 13.64 -23.50
CA THR A 80 -1.73 15.03 -23.68
C THR A 80 -2.39 15.53 -22.39
N TYR A 81 -2.48 16.86 -22.25
CA TYR A 81 -3.18 17.47 -21.12
C TYR A 81 -4.64 16.96 -21.00
N ASN A 82 -5.37 16.89 -22.11
CA ASN A 82 -6.74 16.36 -22.12
C ASN A 82 -6.84 14.93 -21.58
N LYS A 83 -5.80 14.10 -21.77
CA LYS A 83 -5.77 12.75 -21.20
C LYS A 83 -5.62 12.78 -19.67
N VAL A 84 -4.70 13.58 -19.13
CA VAL A 84 -4.54 13.65 -17.67
C VAL A 84 -5.76 14.28 -16.99
N VAL A 85 -6.43 15.24 -17.64
CA VAL A 85 -7.74 15.75 -17.18
C VAL A 85 -8.78 14.64 -17.14
N GLY A 86 -8.91 13.85 -18.22
CA GLY A 86 -9.90 12.77 -18.29
C GLY A 86 -9.62 11.59 -17.33
N ILE A 87 -8.35 11.32 -17.01
CA ILE A 87 -7.94 10.19 -16.17
C ILE A 87 -7.90 10.57 -14.68
N PHE A 88 -7.34 11.73 -14.35
CA PHE A 88 -7.06 12.14 -12.97
C PHE A 88 -7.94 13.29 -12.47
N GLY A 89 -8.77 13.88 -13.34
CA GLY A 89 -9.69 14.96 -12.96
C GLY A 89 -9.01 16.30 -12.69
N PHE A 90 -7.79 16.52 -13.21
CA PHE A 90 -7.10 17.81 -13.06
C PHE A 90 -7.90 18.95 -13.70
N THR A 91 -7.77 20.12 -13.10
CA THR A 91 -8.44 21.35 -13.54
C THR A 91 -7.41 22.39 -13.97
N GLY A 92 -7.87 23.48 -14.61
CA GLY A 92 -6.99 24.61 -14.96
C GLY A 92 -6.41 25.36 -13.76
N GLU A 93 -6.88 25.08 -12.54
CA GLU A 93 -6.37 25.65 -11.29
C GLU A 93 -5.24 24.81 -10.67
N ASP A 94 -5.07 23.55 -11.09
CA ASP A 94 -4.00 22.70 -10.60
C ASP A 94 -2.64 23.17 -11.14
N HIS A 95 -1.66 23.27 -10.25
CA HIS A 95 -0.31 23.69 -10.64
C HIS A 95 0.39 22.64 -11.51
N ILE A 96 1.31 23.10 -12.36
CA ILE A 96 1.99 22.29 -13.37
C ILE A 96 2.67 21.03 -12.81
N GLY A 97 3.12 21.07 -11.56
CA GLY A 97 3.72 19.92 -10.88
C GLY A 97 2.76 18.73 -10.75
N LYS A 98 1.49 18.95 -10.38
CA LYS A 98 0.49 17.86 -10.31
C LYS A 98 0.23 17.27 -11.69
N VAL A 99 0.10 18.14 -12.68
CA VAL A 99 -0.19 17.76 -14.06
C VAL A 99 0.97 16.96 -14.67
N SER A 100 2.21 17.23 -14.26
CA SER A 100 3.42 16.54 -14.73
C SER A 100 3.86 15.35 -13.88
N PHE A 101 3.16 15.04 -12.77
CA PHE A 101 3.48 13.92 -11.90
C PHE A 101 3.17 12.53 -12.49
N PRO A 102 2.09 12.27 -13.25
CA PRO A 102 1.78 10.91 -13.71
C PRO A 102 2.93 10.17 -14.44
N PRO A 103 3.76 10.83 -15.26
CA PRO A 103 5.00 10.23 -15.77
C PRO A 103 5.99 9.74 -14.71
N VAL A 104 6.13 10.43 -13.57
CA VAL A 104 7.00 10.04 -12.44
C VAL A 104 6.58 8.67 -11.90
N GLN A 105 5.27 8.46 -11.71
CA GLN A 105 4.72 7.18 -11.24
C GLN A 105 4.68 6.08 -12.32
N ALA A 106 4.64 6.47 -13.60
CA ALA A 106 4.61 5.51 -14.71
C ALA A 106 5.95 4.80 -14.94
N VAL A 107 7.06 5.54 -14.87
CA VAL A 107 8.36 5.06 -15.37
C VAL A 107 9.07 3.99 -14.53
N PRO A 108 8.77 3.79 -13.23
CA PRO A 108 9.22 2.59 -12.51
C PRO A 108 8.75 1.28 -13.13
N SER A 109 7.70 1.33 -13.97
CA SER A 109 7.21 0.17 -14.73
C SER A 109 8.19 -0.33 -15.80
N PHE A 110 9.25 0.43 -16.09
CA PHE A 110 10.21 0.13 -17.16
C PHE A 110 11.62 -0.10 -16.59
N PRO A 111 12.26 -1.24 -16.90
CA PRO A 111 13.55 -1.61 -16.30
C PRO A 111 14.68 -0.62 -16.61
N SER A 112 14.62 0.05 -17.76
CA SER A 112 15.62 1.06 -18.16
C SER A 112 15.62 2.32 -17.27
N SER A 113 14.61 2.49 -16.40
CA SER A 113 14.62 3.51 -15.34
C SER A 113 15.61 3.16 -14.20
N PHE A 114 16.06 1.91 -14.14
CA PHE A 114 17.01 1.40 -13.14
C PHE A 114 18.21 0.70 -13.82
N PRO A 115 19.04 1.44 -14.57
CA PRO A 115 20.14 0.84 -15.33
C PRO A 115 21.18 0.14 -14.43
N HIS A 116 21.31 0.58 -13.18
CA HIS A 116 22.18 -0.04 -12.18
C HIS A 116 21.69 -1.42 -11.70
N LEU A 117 20.39 -1.71 -11.85
CA LEU A 117 19.80 -3.03 -11.57
C LEU A 117 19.68 -3.86 -12.84
N PHE A 118 19.15 -3.28 -13.92
CA PHE A 118 18.68 -4.02 -15.08
C PHE A 118 19.49 -3.76 -16.35
N SER A 119 20.80 -3.51 -16.22
CA SER A 119 21.69 -3.28 -17.35
C SER A 119 21.57 -4.39 -18.41
N GLY A 120 21.27 -4.01 -19.65
CA GLY A 120 21.06 -4.93 -20.77
C GLY A 120 19.76 -5.75 -20.73
N LYS A 121 18.87 -5.50 -19.76
CA LYS A 121 17.59 -6.22 -19.57
C LYS A 121 16.38 -5.31 -19.81
N ASP A 122 16.37 -4.61 -20.95
CA ASP A 122 15.36 -3.58 -21.29
C ASP A 122 13.93 -4.12 -21.49
N HIS A 123 13.78 -5.44 -21.65
CA HIS A 123 12.51 -6.12 -21.91
C HIS A 123 12.02 -6.97 -20.72
N LEU A 124 12.49 -6.71 -19.50
CA LEU A 124 11.90 -7.33 -18.32
C LEU A 124 10.43 -6.94 -18.17
N ARG A 125 9.60 -7.91 -17.77
CA ARG A 125 8.20 -7.66 -17.42
C ARG A 125 8.13 -7.11 -16.01
N CYS A 126 7.23 -6.15 -15.81
CA CYS A 126 6.92 -5.57 -14.51
C CYS A 126 5.55 -6.09 -14.02
N LEU A 127 5.48 -6.46 -12.75
CA LEU A 127 4.25 -6.76 -12.03
C LEU A 127 4.07 -5.71 -10.94
N ILE A 128 2.89 -5.10 -10.87
CA ILE A 128 2.57 -4.01 -9.95
C ILE A 128 1.42 -4.45 -9.03
N PRO A 129 1.71 -4.85 -7.79
CA PRO A 129 0.71 -5.03 -6.75
C PRO A 129 0.32 -3.68 -6.16
N CYS A 130 -0.95 -3.29 -6.27
CA CYS A 130 -1.44 -2.01 -5.76
C CYS A 130 -2.91 -2.09 -5.33
N ALA A 131 -3.39 -1.10 -4.58
CA ALA A 131 -4.83 -0.92 -4.42
C ALA A 131 -5.47 -0.40 -5.71
N ILE A 132 -6.77 -0.64 -5.89
CA ILE A 132 -7.50 -0.28 -7.11
C ILE A 132 -7.49 1.22 -7.46
N ASP A 133 -7.25 2.14 -6.49
CA ASP A 133 -7.14 3.58 -6.81
C ASP A 133 -5.87 3.96 -7.57
N GLN A 134 -4.90 3.06 -7.69
CA GLN A 134 -3.71 3.29 -8.50
C GLN A 134 -3.87 2.88 -9.97
N ASP A 135 -4.94 2.14 -10.32
CA ASP A 135 -5.20 1.71 -11.71
C ASP A 135 -5.15 2.87 -12.73
N PRO A 136 -5.69 4.08 -12.48
CA PRO A 136 -5.61 5.17 -13.44
C PRO A 136 -4.18 5.49 -13.94
N TYR A 137 -3.17 5.45 -13.06
CA TYR A 137 -1.76 5.64 -13.43
C TYR A 137 -1.25 4.53 -14.34
N PHE A 138 -1.57 3.28 -14.02
CA PHE A 138 -1.02 2.14 -14.73
C PHE A 138 -1.81 1.79 -15.99
N ARG A 139 -3.10 2.13 -16.05
CA ARG A 139 -3.89 2.14 -17.28
C ARG A 139 -3.31 3.11 -18.30
N MET A 140 -3.00 4.34 -17.88
CA MET A 140 -2.24 5.29 -18.70
C MET A 140 -0.89 4.72 -19.13
N THR A 141 -0.16 4.12 -18.20
CA THR A 141 1.17 3.53 -18.47
C THR A 141 1.11 2.40 -19.50
N ARG A 142 0.09 1.53 -19.44
CA ARG A 142 -0.14 0.43 -20.38
C ARG A 142 -0.50 0.92 -21.79
N ASP A 143 -1.17 2.06 -21.92
CA ASP A 143 -1.44 2.69 -23.21
C ASP A 143 -0.19 3.32 -23.84
N VAL A 144 0.72 3.83 -23.00
CA VAL A 144 1.97 4.47 -23.44
C VAL A 144 3.05 3.44 -23.77
N ALA A 145 3.20 2.37 -22.98
CA ALA A 145 4.28 1.39 -23.08
C ALA A 145 4.61 0.91 -24.52
N PRO A 146 3.65 0.43 -25.33
CA PRO A 146 3.95 -0.03 -26.69
C PRO A 146 4.42 1.09 -27.63
N ARG A 147 4.03 2.35 -27.39
CA ARG A 147 4.43 3.51 -28.21
C ARG A 147 5.89 3.91 -27.99
N ILE A 148 6.45 3.52 -26.85
CA ILE A 148 7.84 3.80 -26.46
C ILE A 148 8.71 2.53 -26.44
N GLY A 149 8.20 1.41 -26.98
CA GLY A 149 8.96 0.17 -27.17
C GLY A 149 9.08 -0.73 -25.94
N TYR A 150 8.27 -0.54 -24.88
CA TYR A 150 8.30 -1.36 -23.68
C TYR A 150 7.08 -2.29 -23.56
N HIS A 151 7.22 -3.31 -22.70
CA HIS A 151 6.10 -4.16 -22.32
C HIS A 151 5.11 -3.42 -21.42
N LYS A 152 3.83 -3.74 -21.60
CA LYS A 152 2.77 -3.29 -20.67
C LYS A 152 3.01 -3.91 -19.30
N PRO A 153 3.01 -3.15 -18.20
CA PRO A 153 3.06 -3.74 -16.86
C PRO A 153 1.81 -4.59 -16.61
N ALA A 154 1.98 -5.67 -15.85
CA ALA A 154 0.89 -6.45 -15.28
C ALA A 154 0.49 -5.86 -13.91
N LEU A 155 -0.77 -5.99 -13.53
CA LEU A 155 -1.29 -5.50 -12.25
C LEU A 155 -1.91 -6.66 -11.46
N ILE A 156 -1.80 -6.59 -10.13
CA ILE A 156 -2.68 -7.30 -9.20
C ILE A 156 -3.28 -6.25 -8.28
N GLU A 157 -4.60 -6.12 -8.32
CA GLU A 157 -5.32 -5.06 -7.63
C GLU A 157 -5.96 -5.60 -6.35
N SER A 158 -5.70 -4.93 -5.22
CA SER A 158 -6.41 -5.21 -3.97
C SER A 158 -7.67 -4.34 -3.85
N SER A 159 -8.68 -4.89 -3.19
CA SER A 159 -9.80 -4.11 -2.66
C SER A 159 -9.31 -3.07 -1.64
N PHE A 160 -10.13 -2.05 -1.37
CA PHE A 160 -9.84 -1.14 -0.27
C PHE A 160 -9.99 -1.84 1.08
N PHE A 161 -9.13 -1.43 2.01
CA PHE A 161 -9.29 -1.78 3.40
C PHE A 161 -10.24 -0.76 4.06
N PRO A 162 -11.39 -1.18 4.61
CA PRO A 162 -12.44 -0.25 5.02
C PRO A 162 -12.05 0.55 6.28
N ALA A 163 -12.60 1.75 6.43
CA ALA A 163 -12.48 2.51 7.67
C ALA A 163 -13.18 1.80 8.84
N LEU A 164 -12.74 2.09 10.07
CA LEU A 164 -13.36 1.53 11.27
C LEU A 164 -14.87 1.85 11.33
N GLN A 165 -15.29 3.04 10.92
CA GLN A 165 -16.69 3.47 11.01
C GLN A 165 -17.62 2.87 9.93
N GLY A 166 -17.10 2.15 8.92
CA GLY A 166 -17.92 1.55 7.87
C GLY A 166 -17.36 1.69 6.45
N GLU A 167 -18.10 1.16 5.47
CA GLU A 167 -17.69 1.05 4.06
C GLU A 167 -17.66 2.36 3.28
N THR A 168 -18.42 3.36 3.70
CA THR A 168 -18.50 4.65 2.99
C THR A 168 -17.25 5.51 3.17
N GLY A 169 -16.31 5.10 4.03
CA GLY A 169 -15.04 5.78 4.28
C GLY A 169 -13.82 4.95 3.90
N LYS A 170 -12.86 5.58 3.22
CA LYS A 170 -11.46 5.09 3.20
C LYS A 170 -10.82 5.40 4.56
N MET A 171 -9.96 4.51 5.08
CA MET A 171 -9.10 4.87 6.20
C MET A 171 -8.31 6.12 5.84
N SER A 172 -8.42 7.17 6.65
CA SER A 172 -7.72 8.43 6.41
C SER A 172 -6.89 8.79 7.61
N ALA A 173 -5.63 9.16 7.36
CA ALA A 173 -4.76 9.72 8.40
C ALA A 173 -5.33 11.03 9.00
N SER A 174 -6.31 11.67 8.36
CA SER A 174 -6.98 12.88 8.87
C SER A 174 -8.03 12.60 9.96
N ASP A 175 -8.55 11.38 10.08
CA ASP A 175 -9.36 10.97 11.23
C ASP A 175 -8.63 9.87 12.01
N PRO A 176 -8.00 10.20 13.15
CA PRO A 176 -7.21 9.26 13.93
C PRO A 176 -8.04 8.11 14.52
N ASN A 177 -9.37 8.22 14.53
CA ASN A 177 -10.27 7.17 14.99
C ASN A 177 -10.77 6.27 13.85
N SER A 178 -10.47 6.61 12.59
CA SER A 178 -10.88 5.83 11.41
C SER A 178 -9.97 4.65 11.09
N ALA A 179 -8.79 4.60 11.70
CA ALA A 179 -7.73 3.65 11.37
C ALA A 179 -7.03 3.10 12.62
N ILE A 180 -6.51 1.89 12.48
CA ILE A 180 -5.52 1.31 13.39
C ILE A 180 -4.14 1.63 12.82
N TYR A 181 -3.33 2.38 13.57
CA TYR A 181 -1.97 2.71 13.17
C TYR A 181 -1.01 1.62 13.63
N VAL A 182 0.07 1.41 12.87
CA VAL A 182 1.17 0.50 13.25
C VAL A 182 1.96 1.00 14.47
N THR A 183 1.68 2.22 14.94
CA THR A 183 2.22 2.81 16.17
C THR A 183 1.24 2.75 17.35
N ASP A 184 0.01 2.25 17.15
CA ASP A 184 -0.96 2.13 18.23
C ASP A 184 -0.50 1.07 19.25
N SER A 185 -0.73 1.35 20.54
CA SER A 185 -0.55 0.36 21.61
C SER A 185 -1.69 -0.65 21.63
N ALA A 186 -1.48 -1.83 22.22
CA ALA A 186 -2.53 -2.83 22.46
C ALA A 186 -3.82 -2.23 23.07
N LYS A 187 -3.67 -1.30 24.03
CA LYS A 187 -4.79 -0.59 24.64
C LYS A 187 -5.51 0.33 23.66
N ALA A 188 -4.78 1.06 22.81
CA ALA A 188 -5.36 1.92 21.78
C ALA A 188 -6.10 1.09 20.72
N ILE A 189 -5.50 -0.01 20.25
CA ILE A 189 -6.12 -0.94 19.30
C ILE A 189 -7.46 -1.46 19.84
N LYS A 190 -7.44 -2.03 21.07
CA LYS A 190 -8.66 -2.53 21.72
C LYS A 190 -9.72 -1.44 21.87
N ASN A 191 -9.33 -0.24 22.30
CA ASN A 191 -10.28 0.87 22.47
C ASN A 191 -10.89 1.31 21.14
N LYS A 192 -10.09 1.42 20.07
CA LYS A 192 -10.57 1.82 18.75
C LYS A 192 -11.53 0.79 18.17
N ILE A 193 -11.20 -0.50 18.25
CA ILE A 193 -12.09 -1.57 17.79
C ILE A 193 -13.41 -1.57 18.57
N ASN A 194 -13.34 -1.47 19.90
CA ASN A 194 -14.54 -1.51 20.73
C ASN A 194 -15.46 -0.32 20.46
N LYS A 195 -14.90 0.89 20.35
CA LYS A 195 -15.69 2.14 20.25
C LYS A 195 -16.08 2.53 18.82
N TYR A 196 -15.19 2.30 17.84
CA TYR A 196 -15.34 2.88 16.50
C TYR A 196 -15.55 1.84 15.40
N ALA A 197 -15.18 0.57 15.61
CA ALA A 197 -15.45 -0.45 14.60
C ALA A 197 -16.97 -0.69 14.47
N PHE A 198 -17.52 -0.40 13.30
CA PHE A 198 -18.91 -0.61 12.99
C PHE A 198 -19.26 -2.10 13.09
N SER A 199 -20.38 -2.39 13.75
CA SER A 199 -20.86 -3.75 14.02
C SER A 199 -22.06 -4.05 13.16
N GLY A 200 -22.07 -5.22 12.51
CA GLY A 200 -23.25 -5.80 11.87
C GLY A 200 -24.15 -6.58 12.83
N GLY A 201 -23.77 -6.71 14.10
CA GLY A 201 -24.59 -7.30 15.17
C GLY A 201 -25.79 -6.43 15.58
N GLN A 202 -26.61 -6.97 16.49
CA GLN A 202 -27.87 -6.33 16.92
C GLN A 202 -27.67 -5.47 18.18
N GLU A 203 -28.64 -4.60 18.45
CA GLU A 203 -28.61 -3.67 19.60
C GLU A 203 -28.67 -4.37 20.97
N SER A 204 -29.30 -5.55 21.05
CA SER A 204 -29.42 -6.34 22.28
C SER A 204 -28.98 -7.78 22.07
N VAL A 205 -28.59 -8.44 23.17
CA VAL A 205 -28.17 -9.84 23.15
C VAL A 205 -29.34 -10.73 22.70
N GLU A 206 -30.55 -10.49 23.20
CA GLU A 206 -31.73 -11.27 22.85
C GLU A 206 -32.03 -11.20 21.35
N LEU A 207 -31.96 -9.99 20.77
CA LEU A 207 -32.17 -9.79 19.34
C LEU A 207 -31.05 -10.44 18.52
N HIS A 208 -29.81 -10.34 19.00
CA HIS A 208 -28.66 -10.95 18.35
C HIS A 208 -28.74 -12.47 18.32
N ARG A 209 -29.12 -13.11 19.44
CA ARG A 209 -29.34 -14.57 19.48
C ARG A 209 -30.45 -15.02 18.52
N LYS A 210 -31.42 -14.15 18.21
CA LYS A 210 -32.56 -14.46 17.35
C LYS A 210 -32.29 -14.20 15.87
N LEU A 211 -31.61 -13.09 15.54
CA LEU A 211 -31.45 -12.61 14.16
C LEU A 211 -30.02 -12.75 13.62
N GLY A 212 -29.02 -12.95 14.50
CA GLY A 212 -27.62 -12.99 14.12
C GLY A 212 -27.05 -11.64 13.67
N ALA A 213 -25.87 -11.68 13.05
CA ALA A 213 -25.15 -10.52 12.52
C ALA A 213 -25.24 -10.43 10.99
N ASN A 214 -25.30 -9.20 10.47
CA ASN A 214 -25.02 -8.96 9.05
C ASN A 214 -23.50 -8.87 8.81
N LEU A 215 -22.92 -9.94 8.29
CA LEU A 215 -21.48 -10.03 8.02
C LEU A 215 -21.03 -9.12 6.86
N GLU A 216 -21.93 -8.74 5.96
CA GLU A 216 -21.58 -7.92 4.79
C GLU A 216 -21.13 -6.53 5.19
N VAL A 217 -21.67 -5.99 6.30
CA VAL A 217 -21.37 -4.64 6.79
C VAL A 217 -20.45 -4.63 8.00
N ASP A 218 -20.18 -5.78 8.62
CA ASP A 218 -19.41 -5.87 9.86
C ASP A 218 -17.90 -5.66 9.63
N ILE A 219 -17.37 -4.56 10.15
CA ILE A 219 -15.96 -4.20 10.00
C ILE A 219 -15.04 -5.20 10.70
N PRO A 220 -15.34 -5.68 11.92
CA PRO A 220 -14.51 -6.69 12.56
C PRO A 220 -14.31 -7.96 11.75
N VAL A 221 -15.37 -8.54 11.17
CA VAL A 221 -15.29 -9.73 10.32
C VAL A 221 -14.49 -9.44 9.04
N LYS A 222 -14.67 -8.26 8.44
CA LYS A 222 -13.86 -7.85 7.28
C LYS A 222 -12.38 -7.80 7.62
N TYR A 223 -12.01 -7.16 8.72
CA TYR A 223 -10.61 -7.09 9.15
C TYR A 223 -10.03 -8.47 9.46
N LEU A 224 -10.81 -9.35 10.09
CA LEU A 224 -10.40 -10.74 10.30
C LEU A 224 -10.14 -11.45 8.97
N SER A 225 -10.94 -11.21 7.92
CA SER A 225 -10.69 -11.81 6.60
C SER A 225 -9.40 -11.38 5.91
N PHE A 226 -8.77 -10.27 6.37
CA PHE A 226 -7.47 -9.83 5.87
C PHE A 226 -6.28 -10.34 6.70
N PHE A 227 -6.47 -10.55 8.00
CA PHE A 227 -5.36 -10.74 8.94
C PHE A 227 -5.40 -12.05 9.74
N LEU A 228 -6.53 -12.73 9.77
CA LEU A 228 -6.62 -14.06 10.36
C LEU A 228 -6.18 -15.09 9.32
N GLU A 229 -5.04 -15.74 9.58
CA GLU A 229 -4.45 -16.72 8.65
C GLU A 229 -5.14 -18.09 8.69
N ASP A 230 -5.90 -18.40 9.75
CA ASP A 230 -6.64 -19.65 9.87
C ASP A 230 -8.03 -19.54 9.24
N ASP A 231 -8.16 -20.09 8.02
CA ASP A 231 -9.41 -20.11 7.25
C ASP A 231 -10.55 -20.85 7.98
N ALA A 232 -10.24 -21.91 8.72
CA ALA A 232 -11.24 -22.69 9.44
C ALA A 232 -11.79 -21.92 10.64
N GLU A 233 -10.91 -21.21 11.35
CA GLU A 233 -11.31 -20.29 12.41
C GLU A 233 -12.16 -19.14 11.87
N LEU A 234 -11.76 -18.52 10.75
CA LEU A 234 -12.52 -17.44 10.12
C LEU A 234 -13.93 -17.90 9.73
N GLU A 235 -14.05 -19.08 9.11
CA GLU A 235 -15.34 -19.63 8.71
C GLU A 235 -16.21 -19.98 9.92
N HIS A 236 -15.61 -20.51 11.00
CA HIS A 236 -16.31 -20.74 12.25
C HIS A 236 -16.86 -19.43 12.84
N ILE A 237 -16.04 -18.37 12.89
CA ILE A 237 -16.46 -17.04 13.38
C ILE A 237 -17.61 -16.50 12.54
N LYS A 238 -17.50 -16.55 11.20
CA LYS A 238 -18.57 -16.09 10.29
C LYS A 238 -19.87 -16.83 10.55
N LYS A 239 -19.80 -18.16 10.64
CA LYS A 239 -20.97 -19.01 10.88
C LYS A 239 -21.63 -18.71 12.23
N GLU A 240 -20.87 -18.73 13.32
CA GLU A 240 -21.41 -18.53 14.66
C GLU A 240 -21.92 -17.10 14.86
N TYR A 241 -21.20 -16.09 14.38
CA TYR A 241 -21.63 -14.70 14.50
C TYR A 241 -22.85 -14.40 13.61
N GLY A 242 -22.85 -14.91 12.37
CA GLY A 242 -23.98 -14.80 11.45
C GLY A 242 -25.25 -15.48 11.96
N ALA A 243 -25.12 -16.57 12.73
CA ALA A 243 -26.25 -17.27 13.36
C ALA A 243 -26.63 -16.75 14.76
N GLY A 244 -25.87 -15.81 15.33
CA GLY A 244 -26.07 -15.30 16.70
C GLY A 244 -25.51 -16.21 17.80
N GLY A 245 -24.72 -17.23 17.47
CA GLY A 245 -23.97 -18.10 18.39
C GLY A 245 -22.78 -17.41 19.07
N MET A 246 -22.14 -16.46 18.38
CA MET A 246 -21.07 -15.61 18.94
C MET A 246 -21.57 -14.16 19.07
N LEU A 247 -21.21 -13.44 20.12
CA LEU A 247 -21.59 -12.02 20.29
C LEU A 247 -20.57 -11.07 19.64
N THR A 248 -21.01 -9.86 19.27
CA THR A 248 -20.12 -8.81 18.72
C THR A 248 -18.89 -8.54 19.59
N GLY A 249 -19.05 -8.56 20.91
CA GLY A 249 -17.93 -8.35 21.84
C GLY A 249 -16.84 -9.42 21.71
N GLU A 250 -17.22 -10.67 21.46
CA GLU A 250 -16.30 -11.80 21.28
C GLU A 250 -15.52 -11.67 19.96
N VAL A 251 -16.22 -11.35 18.86
CA VAL A 251 -15.59 -11.09 17.55
C VAL A 251 -14.60 -9.92 17.63
N LYS A 252 -15.02 -8.80 18.25
CA LYS A 252 -14.15 -7.64 18.46
C LYS A 252 -12.93 -7.96 19.32
N GLN A 253 -13.10 -8.80 20.36
CA GLN A 253 -11.99 -9.26 21.18
C GLN A 253 -11.01 -10.11 20.37
N ARG A 254 -11.51 -11.02 19.53
CA ARG A 254 -10.64 -11.83 18.66
C ARG A 254 -9.86 -10.97 17.68
N LEU A 255 -10.52 -10.01 17.02
CA LEU A 255 -9.85 -9.07 16.14
C LEU A 255 -8.79 -8.24 16.88
N ALA A 256 -9.12 -7.71 18.06
CA ALA A 256 -8.16 -6.93 18.85
C ALA A 256 -6.90 -7.72 19.17
N LYS A 257 -7.03 -9.03 19.45
CA LYS A 257 -5.89 -9.92 19.64
C LYS A 257 -5.05 -10.06 18.37
N VAL A 258 -5.68 -10.41 17.22
CA VAL A 258 -4.98 -10.55 15.92
C VAL A 258 -4.20 -9.28 15.57
N LEU A 259 -4.85 -8.12 15.67
CA LEU A 259 -4.22 -6.85 15.32
C LEU A 259 -3.13 -6.43 16.31
N THR A 260 -3.30 -6.71 17.59
CA THR A 260 -2.25 -6.45 18.60
C THR A 260 -1.00 -7.27 18.28
N GLU A 261 -1.16 -8.58 18.05
CA GLU A 261 -0.04 -9.47 17.70
C GLU A 261 0.64 -9.05 16.39
N LEU A 262 -0.12 -8.58 15.40
CA LEU A 262 0.42 -8.05 14.14
C LEU A 262 1.24 -6.77 14.37
N VAL A 263 0.65 -5.80 15.07
CA VAL A 263 1.27 -4.48 15.30
C VAL A 263 2.49 -4.60 16.21
N GLU A 264 2.45 -5.41 17.27
CA GLU A 264 3.60 -5.63 18.15
C GLU A 264 4.78 -6.27 17.40
N ARG A 265 4.52 -7.28 16.55
CA ARG A 265 5.56 -7.85 15.68
C ARG A 265 6.16 -6.80 14.74
N HIS A 266 5.33 -5.97 14.12
CA HIS A 266 5.79 -4.88 13.27
C HIS A 266 6.64 -3.87 14.04
N GLN A 267 6.22 -3.47 15.24
CA GLN A 267 6.96 -2.53 16.08
C GLN A 267 8.34 -3.08 16.49
N VAL A 268 8.42 -4.36 16.85
CA VAL A 268 9.70 -5.02 17.13
C VAL A 268 10.59 -5.04 15.88
N ALA A 269 10.04 -5.42 14.72
CA ALA A 269 10.79 -5.44 13.46
C ALA A 269 11.28 -4.03 13.07
N ARG A 270 10.42 -3.01 13.18
CA ARG A 270 10.73 -1.61 12.89
C ARG A 270 11.80 -1.05 13.84
N ALA A 271 11.75 -1.41 15.12
CA ALA A 271 12.76 -0.99 16.10
C ALA A 271 14.15 -1.56 15.80
N ALA A 272 14.24 -2.68 15.08
CA ALA A 272 15.48 -3.27 14.63
C ALA A 272 16.02 -2.63 13.33
N VAL A 273 15.24 -1.79 12.64
CA VAL A 273 15.68 -1.11 11.41
C VAL A 273 16.57 0.07 11.77
N THR A 274 17.87 -0.05 11.49
CA THR A 274 18.84 1.04 11.69
C THR A 274 18.86 2.00 10.50
N ASP A 275 19.43 3.19 10.69
CA ASP A 275 19.59 4.14 9.58
C ASP A 275 20.53 3.59 8.50
N GLU A 276 21.55 2.80 8.85
CA GLU A 276 22.41 2.11 7.88
C GLU A 276 21.65 1.08 7.06
N MET A 277 20.64 0.41 7.65
CA MET A 277 19.76 -0.47 6.89
C MET A 277 18.93 0.34 5.90
N VAL A 278 18.33 1.45 6.32
CA VAL A 278 17.58 2.33 5.41
C VAL A 278 18.47 2.80 4.26
N ASP A 279 19.69 3.26 4.57
CA ASP A 279 20.67 3.69 3.58
C ASP A 279 21.05 2.55 2.65
N ALA A 280 21.22 1.33 3.17
CA ALA A 280 21.49 0.15 2.36
C ALA A 280 20.34 -0.14 1.40
N PHE A 281 19.07 -0.13 1.83
CA PHE A 281 17.92 -0.34 0.95
C PHE A 281 17.80 0.76 -0.11
N MET A 282 18.12 2.01 0.25
CA MET A 282 17.99 3.20 -0.60
C MET A 282 19.21 3.53 -1.46
N ALA A 283 20.35 2.86 -1.24
CA ALA A 283 21.55 3.08 -2.03
C ALA A 283 21.40 2.58 -3.46
N VAL A 284 21.74 3.43 -4.42
CA VAL A 284 21.87 3.08 -5.85
C VAL A 284 23.05 2.12 -6.01
N ARG A 285 22.76 0.81 -5.98
CA ARG A 285 23.77 -0.26 -5.98
C ARG A 285 23.34 -1.44 -6.85
N PRO A 286 24.27 -2.20 -7.46
CA PRO A 286 23.91 -3.43 -8.15
C PRO A 286 23.39 -4.47 -7.14
N LEU A 287 22.43 -5.29 -7.58
CA LEU A 287 21.91 -6.43 -6.83
C LEU A 287 22.22 -7.73 -7.59
N PRO A 288 23.45 -8.26 -7.48
CA PRO A 288 23.95 -9.32 -8.37
C PRO A 288 23.13 -10.61 -8.31
N ASN A 289 22.61 -10.96 -7.12
CA ASN A 289 21.89 -12.21 -6.86
C ASN A 289 20.37 -12.00 -6.82
N MET A 290 19.86 -10.90 -7.39
CA MET A 290 18.43 -10.56 -7.24
C MET A 290 17.46 -11.51 -7.95
N PHE A 291 17.98 -12.38 -8.83
CA PHE A 291 17.24 -13.39 -9.56
C PHE A 291 17.50 -14.84 -9.08
N ASP A 292 18.38 -15.02 -8.09
CA ASP A 292 18.71 -16.33 -7.50
C ASP A 292 17.76 -16.64 -6.34
#